data_AF-A0A7W5KWI4-F1
#
_entry.id   AF-A0A7W5KWI4-F1
#
_cell.length_a   1.000
_cell.length_b   1.000
_cell.length_c   1.000
_cell.angle_alpha   90.00
_cell.angle_beta   90.00
_cell.angle_gamma   90.00
#
_symmetry.space_group_name_H-M   'P 1'
#
loop_
_entity.id
_entity.type
_entity.pdbx_description
1 polymer ?
#
loop_
_entity_poly.entity_id
_entity_poly.type
_entity_poly.pdbx_seq_one_letter_code
_entity_poly.pdbx_strand_id
1 'polypeptide(L)' 'MLKSSVHPQDLPLFSEDIDLLSRVLSQVCDDSGITPRTPEADRIGAALIQLYRQGVKDSGKLTILAKTYL' A
#
# COMPACT_ATOMS: atom_id res chain seq x y z
N MET A 1 3.06 -0.18 34.51
CA MET A 1 2.67 0.82 33.49
C MET A 1 3.25 0.36 32.16
N LEU A 2 2.43 -0.03 31.19
CA LEU A 2 2.90 -0.40 29.85
C LEU A 2 3.42 0.86 29.14
N LYS A 3 4.74 1.06 29.16
CA LYS A 3 5.42 2.00 28.26
C LYS A 3 5.70 1.28 26.93
N SER A 4 4.65 0.91 26.22
CA SER A 4 4.79 0.44 24.85
C SER A 4 4.42 1.61 23.97
N SER A 5 5.41 2.38 23.53
CA SER A 5 5.20 3.34 22.46
C SER A 5 4.78 2.54 21.23
N VAL A 6 3.50 2.58 20.89
CA VAL A 6 3.01 1.94 19.66
C VAL A 6 3.70 2.65 18.51
N HIS A 7 4.52 1.93 17.74
CA HIS A 7 5.13 2.55 16.57
C HIS A 7 4.02 2.81 15.54
N PRO A 8 4.08 3.93 14.79
CA PRO A 8 3.06 4.25 13.79
C PRO A 8 2.83 3.14 12.74
N GLN A 9 3.84 2.31 12.49
CA GLN A 9 3.77 1.15 11.59
C GLN A 9 2.96 -0.04 12.17
N ASP A 10 2.84 -0.11 13.50
CA ASP A 10 2.11 -1.16 14.23
C ASP A 10 0.63 -0.80 14.37
N LEU A 11 0.25 0.43 14.00
CA LEU A 11 -1.15 0.82 13.96
C LEU A 11 -1.89 0.01 12.88
N PRO A 12 -3.17 -0.33 13.13
CA PRO A 12 -4.01 -0.91 12.10
C PRO A 12 -4.19 0.10 10.97
N LEU A 13 -4.42 -0.43 9.75
CA LEU A 13 -4.90 0.41 8.67
C LEU A 13 -6.35 0.82 8.99
N PHE A 14 -6.62 2.11 8.95
CA PHE A 14 -7.97 2.64 9.06
C PHE A 14 -8.68 2.52 7.70
N SER A 15 -9.99 2.69 7.68
CA SER A 15 -10.78 2.59 6.45
C SER A 15 -10.29 3.54 5.35
N GLU A 16 -9.94 4.77 5.72
CA GLU A 16 -9.38 5.77 4.80
C GLU A 16 -8.03 5.36 4.18
N ASP A 17 -7.20 4.66 4.96
CA ASP A 17 -5.93 4.11 4.49
C ASP A 17 -6.19 3.01 3.46
N ILE A 18 -7.16 2.13 3.72
CA ILE A 18 -7.53 1.03 2.82
C ILE A 18 -8.10 1.60 1.51
N ASP A 19 -8.94 2.63 1.58
CA ASP A 19 -9.50 3.29 0.40
C ASP A 19 -8.42 3.98 -0.45
N LEU A 20 -7.41 4.58 0.18
CA LEU A 20 -6.26 5.15 -0.52
C LEU A 20 -5.43 4.05 -1.19
N LEU A 21 -5.07 3.01 -0.44
CA LEU A 21 -4.25 1.90 -0.94
C LEU A 21 -4.94 1.14 -2.07
N SER A 22 -6.25 0.92 -1.97
CA SER A 22 -7.03 0.27 -3.03
C SER A 22 -7.06 1.11 -4.30
N ARG A 23 -7.20 2.44 -4.20
CA ARG A 23 -7.17 3.33 -5.37
C ARG A 23 -5.80 3.31 -6.05
N VAL A 24 -4.73 3.35 -5.27
CA VAL A 24 -3.36 3.28 -5.80
C VAL A 24 -3.11 1.93 -6.48
N LEU A 25 -3.53 0.82 -5.86
CA LEU A 25 -3.39 -0.51 -6.45
C LEU A 25 -4.14 -0.61 -7.78
N SER A 26 -5.40 -0.17 -7.83
CA SER A 26 -6.18 -0.15 -9.06
C SER A 26 -5.48 0.64 -10.17
N GLN A 27 -4.98 1.84 -9.85
CA GLN A 27 -4.25 2.66 -10.83
C GLN A 27 -2.97 1.97 -11.34
N VAL A 28 -2.18 1.35 -10.46
CA VAL A 28 -0.96 0.63 -10.87
C VAL A 28 -1.30 -0.57 -11.75
N CYS A 29 -2.36 -1.32 -11.40
CA CYS A 29 -2.82 -2.45 -12.20
C CYS A 29 -3.28 -2.00 -13.60
N ASP A 30 -4.11 -0.95 -13.67
CA ASP A 30 -4.61 -0.40 -14.93
C ASP A 30 -3.46 0.12 -15.82
N ASP A 31 -2.53 0.87 -15.24
CA ASP A 31 -1.35 1.41 -15.95
C ASP A 31 -0.43 0.30 -16.49
N SER A 32 -0.43 -0.87 -15.84
CA SER A 32 0.49 -1.99 -16.15
C SER A 32 -0.20 -3.14 -16.91
N GLY A 33 -1.50 -3.01 -17.19
CA GLY A 33 -2.28 -4.08 -17.83
C GLY A 33 -2.46 -5.34 -16.97
N ILE A 34 -2.35 -5.21 -15.65
CA ILE A 34 -2.46 -6.33 -14.70
C ILE A 34 -3.91 -6.51 -14.31
N THR A 35 -4.42 -7.72 -14.52
CA THR A 35 -5.78 -8.07 -14.10
C THR A 35 -5.87 -8.07 -12.57
N PRO A 36 -6.94 -7.50 -11.98
CA PRO A 36 -7.19 -7.57 -10.55
C PRO A 36 -7.30 -9.02 -10.03
N ARG A 37 -7.04 -9.22 -8.73
CA ARG A 37 -7.13 -10.53 -8.05
C ARG A 37 -6.23 -11.60 -8.65
N THR A 38 -5.09 -11.19 -9.21
CA THR A 38 -4.01 -12.07 -9.62
C THR A 38 -2.94 -12.12 -8.54
N PRO A 39 -2.13 -13.19 -8.46
CA PRO A 39 -0.99 -13.24 -7.54
C PRO A 39 0.01 -12.09 -7.73
N GLU A 40 0.04 -11.50 -8.92
CA GLU A 40 0.82 -10.29 -9.21
C GLU A 40 0.22 -9.05 -8.55
N ALA A 41 -1.09 -8.81 -8.74
CA ALA A 41 -1.80 -7.73 -8.04
C ALA A 41 -1.71 -7.86 -6.51
N ASP A 42 -1.78 -9.08 -5.98
CA ASP A 42 -1.66 -9.33 -4.53
C ASP A 42 -0.26 -8.96 -4.00
N ARG A 43 0.80 -9.24 -4.79
CA ARG A 43 2.18 -8.85 -4.43
C ARG A 43 2.35 -7.33 -4.40
N ILE A 44 1.79 -6.63 -5.38
CA ILE A 44 1.80 -5.16 -5.41
C ILE A 44 1.02 -4.60 -4.21
N GLY A 45 -0.16 -5.15 -3.91
CA GLY A 45 -0.96 -4.75 -2.74
C GLY A 45 -0.21 -4.94 -1.43
N ALA A 46 0.50 -6.06 -1.26
CA ALA A 46 1.34 -6.29 -0.09
C ALA A 46 2.49 -5.28 0.02
N ALA A 47 3.16 -4.96 -1.09
CA ALA A 47 4.21 -3.95 -1.13
C ALA A 47 3.68 -2.55 -0.77
N LEU A 48 2.51 -2.17 -1.29
CA LEU A 48 1.85 -0.89 -0.97
C LEU A 48 1.55 -0.76 0.53
N ILE A 49 1.04 -1.82 1.17
CA ILE A 49 0.79 -1.83 2.62
C ILE A 49 2.09 -1.63 3.41
N GLN A 50 3.18 -2.29 3.00
CA GLN A 50 4.49 -2.14 3.65
C GLN A 50 5.03 -0.72 3.53
N LEU A 51 5.00 -0.14 2.33
CA LEU A 51 5.44 1.25 2.08
C LEU A 51 4.62 2.26 2.90
N TYR A 52 3.31 2.04 2.99
CA TYR A 52 2.42 2.90 3.77
C TYR A 52 2.71 2.87 5.27
N ARG A 53 3.01 1.68 5.79
CA ARG A 53 3.43 1.47 7.19
C ARG A 53 4.79 2.09 7.50
N GLN A 54 5.69 2.12 6.51
CA GLN A 54 6.97 2.82 6.61
C GLN A 54 6.86 4.35 6.53
N GLY A 55 5.65 4.88 6.33
CA GLY A 55 5.36 6.32 6.36
C GLY A 55 5.18 6.97 4.99
N VAL A 56 5.14 6.20 3.90
CA VAL A 56 4.80 6.75 2.58
C VAL A 56 3.28 6.95 2.49
N LYS A 57 2.81 8.15 2.81
CA LYS A 57 1.37 8.50 2.82
C LYS A 57 0.87 9.16 1.53
N ASP A 58 1.79 9.58 0.66
CA ASP A 58 1.47 10.23 -0.60
C ASP A 58 1.15 9.20 -1.68
N SER A 59 -0.03 9.32 -2.30
CA SER A 59 -0.52 8.38 -3.32
C SER A 59 0.39 8.36 -4.56
N GLY A 60 0.89 9.50 -5.01
CA GLY A 60 1.78 9.58 -6.17
C GLY A 60 3.11 8.86 -5.92
N LYS A 61 3.71 9.05 -4.74
CA LYS A 61 4.91 8.32 -4.32
C LYS A 61 4.65 6.82 -4.20
N LEU A 62 3.51 6.41 -3.65
CA LEU A 62 3.13 5.01 -3.58
C LEU A 62 3.01 4.38 -4.97
N THR A 63 2.38 5.05 -5.94
CA THR A 63 2.29 4.58 -7.33
C THR A 63 3.67 4.42 -7.96
N ILE A 64 4.56 5.41 -7.81
CA ILE A 64 5.92 5.35 -8.36
C ILE A 64 6.70 4.19 -7.74
N LEU A 65 6.68 4.07 -6.41
CA LEU A 65 7.41 3.02 -5.71
C LEU A 65 6.86 1.63 -6.05
N ALA A 66 5.54 1.46 -6.08
CA ALA A 66 4.89 0.19 -6.43
C ALA A 66 5.25 -0.29 -7.83
N LYS A 67 5.40 0.60 -8.82
CA LYS A 67 5.84 0.24 -10.17
C LYS A 67 7.26 -0.33 -10.22
N THR A 68 8.08 -0.06 -9.20
CA THR A 68 9.44 -0.65 -9.07
C THR A 68 9.39 -2.13 -8.65
N TYR A 69 8.23 -2.62 -8.19
CA TYR A 69 8.01 -4.01 -7.78
C TYR A 69 7.30 -4.85 -8.85
N LEU A 70 7.09 -4.28 -10.04
CA LEU A 70 6.67 -4.98 -11.26
C LEU A 70 7.88 -5.68 -11.90
#